data_AF-A0A2I1HQ88-F1
#
_entry.id   AF-A0A2I1HQ88-F1
#
_cell.length_a   1.000
_cell.length_b   1.000
_cell.length_c   1.000
_cell.angle_alpha   90.00
_cell.angle_beta   90.00
_cell.angle_gamma   90.00
#
_symmetry.space_group_name_H-M   'P 1'
#
loop_
_entity.id
_entity.type
_entity.pdbx_description
1 polymer ?
#
loop_
_entity_poly.entity_id
_entity_poly.type
_entity_poly.pdbx_seq_one_letter_code
_entity_poly.pdbx_strand_id
1 'polypeptide(L)'
;MTINNNIKSDFYHISFTNVLSVDNLWDLSQDNHYLTFIDFIKGFIPLALSDYLKSLSLNNKVVLTIIGDLHNFTYNEIMNNIWKPRCELQVAFEKGLSVTKKKKLDSHSKNLYNSSFIFTNK
;
A
#
# COMPACT_ATOMS: atom_id res chain seq x y z
N MET A 1 -24.59 -30.40 26.17
CA MET A 1 -24.01 -29.04 26.24
C MET A 1 -24.48 -28.31 25.00
N THR A 2 -25.49 -27.46 25.15
CA THR A 2 -26.33 -26.95 24.07
C THR A 2 -25.56 -25.90 23.26
N ILE A 3 -25.30 -26.18 21.98
CA ILE A 3 -24.81 -25.20 21.02
C ILE A 3 -25.93 -24.19 20.82
N ASN A 4 -25.69 -22.93 21.19
CA ASN A 4 -26.66 -21.85 21.10
C ASN A 4 -26.86 -21.45 19.63
N ASN A 5 -27.96 -21.89 19.02
CA ASN A 5 -28.36 -21.58 17.64
C ASN A 5 -28.99 -20.16 17.47
N ASN A 6 -28.58 -19.17 18.26
CA ASN A 6 -29.11 -17.79 18.16
C ASN A 6 -28.10 -16.76 17.61
N ILE A 7 -27.10 -17.20 16.86
CA ILE A 7 -26.39 -16.28 15.96
C ILE A 7 -27.14 -16.32 14.64
N LYS A 8 -28.01 -15.34 14.40
CA LYS A 8 -28.54 -15.06 13.05
C LYS A 8 -27.33 -14.77 12.14
N SER A 9 -26.89 -15.75 11.37
CA SER A 9 -25.63 -15.74 10.63
C SER A 9 -25.68 -14.99 9.29
N ASP A 10 -26.72 -14.23 8.97
CA ASP A 10 -27.02 -13.96 7.55
C ASP A 10 -26.98 -12.48 7.13
N PHE A 11 -26.24 -11.60 7.82
CA PHE A 11 -26.14 -10.17 7.41
C PHE A 11 -24.71 -9.59 7.25
N TYR A 12 -23.65 -10.37 7.43
CA TYR A 12 -22.27 -9.83 7.44
C TYR A 12 -21.29 -10.45 6.45
N HIS A 13 -21.77 -11.25 5.49
CA HIS A 13 -20.89 -11.74 4.44
C HIS A 13 -20.72 -10.66 3.36
N ILE A 14 -19.67 -9.84 3.51
CA ILE A 14 -19.16 -9.03 2.40
C ILE A 14 -18.68 -10.03 1.34
N SER A 15 -19.40 -10.15 0.22
CA SER A 15 -18.96 -10.98 -0.89
C SER A 15 -17.81 -10.27 -1.62
N PHE A 16 -16.89 -11.06 -2.17
CA PHE A 16 -15.77 -10.55 -2.97
C PHE A 16 -16.25 -9.67 -4.14
N THR A 17 -17.41 -9.98 -4.72
CA THR A 17 -18.03 -9.18 -5.79
C THR A 17 -18.36 -7.76 -5.37
N ASN A 18 -18.71 -7.53 -4.10
CA ASN A 18 -19.06 -6.20 -3.58
C ASN A 18 -17.82 -5.32 -3.33
N VAL A 19 -16.65 -5.95 -3.20
CA VAL A 19 -15.36 -5.26 -3.03
C VAL A 19 -14.75 -4.90 -4.38
N LEU A 20 -15.01 -5.69 -5.42
CA LEU A 20 -14.60 -5.41 -6.80
C LEU A 20 -15.33 -4.21 -7.42
N SER A 21 -16.53 -3.87 -6.92
CA SER A 21 -17.28 -2.69 -7.37
C SER A 21 -16.82 -1.37 -6.75
N VAL A 22 -15.77 -1.39 -5.92
CA VAL A 22 -15.14 -0.14 -5.45
C VAL A 22 -14.22 0.36 -6.57
N ASP A 23 -14.81 1.14 -7.47
CA ASP A 23 -14.14 1.59 -8.70
C ASP A 23 -12.78 2.23 -8.41
N ASN A 24 -11.78 1.83 -9.21
CA ASN A 24 -10.38 2.30 -9.23
C ASN A 24 -9.50 1.94 -8.02
N LEU A 25 -10.04 1.36 -6.94
CA LEU A 25 -9.26 1.01 -5.75
C LEU A 25 -8.12 0.01 -6.04
N TRP A 26 -8.35 -0.92 -6.97
CA TRP A 26 -7.45 -2.04 -7.26
C TRP A 26 -6.63 -1.84 -8.55
N ASP A 27 -6.70 -0.66 -9.15
CA ASP A 27 -5.91 -0.39 -10.35
C ASP A 27 -4.42 -0.27 -10.00
N LEU A 28 -3.59 -0.98 -10.77
CA LEU A 28 -2.13 -0.96 -10.66
C LEU A 28 -1.50 0.16 -11.48
N SER A 29 -2.26 0.82 -12.35
CA SER A 29 -1.79 1.98 -13.08
C SER A 29 -1.55 3.15 -12.13
N GLN A 30 -0.58 4.02 -12.45
CA GLN A 30 -0.46 5.30 -11.76
C GLN A 30 -1.39 6.29 -12.44
N ASP A 31 -2.27 6.90 -11.66
CA ASP A 31 -3.13 8.00 -12.08
C ASP A 31 -2.89 9.21 -11.17
N ASN A 32 -2.86 10.41 -11.76
CA ASN A 32 -2.59 11.65 -11.02
C ASN A 32 -3.86 12.33 -10.49
N HIS A 33 -5.04 11.90 -10.93
CA HIS A 33 -6.34 12.46 -10.61
C HIS A 33 -7.11 11.55 -9.65
N TYR A 34 -6.87 10.25 -9.69
CA TYR A 34 -7.57 9.25 -8.88
C TYR A 34 -6.61 8.48 -7.98
N LEU A 35 -7.09 8.11 -6.79
CA LEU A 35 -6.37 7.19 -5.92
C LEU A 35 -6.39 5.79 -6.53
N THR A 36 -5.22 5.18 -6.60
CA THR A 36 -5.01 3.85 -7.17
C THR A 36 -4.55 2.87 -6.08
N PHE A 37 -4.41 1.59 -6.43
CA PHE A 37 -3.87 0.60 -5.50
C PHE A 37 -2.44 0.96 -5.09
N ILE A 38 -1.67 1.60 -5.97
CA ILE A 38 -0.32 2.07 -5.65
C ILE A 38 -0.35 3.10 -4.52
N ASP A 39 -1.35 3.96 -4.46
CA ASP A 39 -1.50 4.93 -3.37
C ASP A 39 -1.99 4.26 -2.09
N PHE A 40 -2.81 3.21 -2.22
CA PHE A 40 -3.17 2.36 -1.09
C PHE A 40 -1.95 1.69 -0.44
N ILE A 41 -1.02 1.15 -1.25
CA ILE A 41 0.26 0.60 -0.78
C ILE A 41 1.10 1.68 -0.06
N LYS A 42 1.04 2.94 -0.51
CA LYS A 42 1.73 4.08 0.14
C LYS A 42 1.06 4.51 1.46
N GLY A 43 -0.12 3.97 1.78
CA GLY A 43 -0.86 4.25 3.02
C GLY A 43 -2.03 5.21 2.87
N PHE A 44 -2.41 5.60 1.65
CA PHE A 44 -3.65 6.35 1.42
C PHE A 44 -4.86 5.42 1.50
N ILE A 45 -5.89 5.80 2.22
CA ILE A 45 -7.13 5.02 2.30
C ILE A 45 -8.20 5.68 1.41
N PRO A 46 -8.68 5.02 0.35
CA PRO A 46 -9.70 5.62 -0.49
C PRO A 46 -11.01 5.84 0.26
N LEU A 47 -11.59 7.02 0.03
CA LEU A 47 -12.83 7.41 0.69
C LEU A 47 -13.98 6.46 0.29
N ALA A 48 -14.01 6.01 -0.96
CA ALA A 48 -14.98 5.03 -1.45
C ALA A 48 -14.98 3.72 -0.63
N LEU A 49 -13.80 3.24 -0.21
CA LEU A 49 -13.69 2.08 0.67
C LEU A 49 -14.25 2.37 2.07
N SER A 50 -13.88 3.51 2.64
CA SER A 50 -14.35 3.92 3.97
C SER A 50 -15.86 4.12 4.01
N ASP A 51 -16.43 4.74 2.97
CA ASP A 51 -17.86 5.03 2.87
C ASP A 51 -18.65 3.77 2.57
N TYR A 52 -18.11 2.86 1.74
CA TYR A 52 -18.68 1.52 1.57
C TYR A 52 -18.80 0.79 2.91
N LEU A 53 -17.74 0.72 3.70
CA LEU A 53 -17.76 0.03 4.99
C LEU A 53 -18.74 0.68 6.00
N LYS A 54 -18.85 2.02 6.00
CA LYS A 54 -19.85 2.72 6.83
C LYS A 54 -21.28 2.43 6.36
N SER A 55 -21.51 2.29 5.05
CA SER A 55 -22.84 2.00 4.49
C SER A 55 -23.41 0.66 4.97
N LEU A 56 -22.53 -0.27 5.38
CA LEU A 56 -22.89 -1.56 5.98
C LEU A 56 -23.39 -1.45 7.44
N SER A 57 -23.69 -0.23 7.92
CA SER A 57 -24.15 0.04 9.29
C SER A 57 -23.19 -0.47 10.38
N LEU A 58 -21.90 -0.57 10.06
CA LEU A 58 -20.84 -0.92 11.00
C LEU A 58 -20.51 0.28 11.89
N ASN A 59 -20.09 0.02 13.12
CA ASN A 59 -19.61 1.09 13.98
C ASN A 59 -18.25 1.62 13.46
N ASN A 60 -17.96 2.90 13.72
CA ASN A 60 -16.73 3.55 13.24
C ASN A 60 -15.44 2.85 13.71
N LYS A 61 -15.43 2.29 14.93
CA LYS A 61 -14.26 1.58 15.46
C LYS A 61 -13.97 0.30 14.66
N VAL A 62 -15.01 -0.44 14.32
CA VAL A 62 -14.94 -1.67 13.51
C VAL A 62 -14.50 -1.32 12.09
N VAL A 63 -15.03 -0.26 11.49
CA VAL A 63 -14.57 0.23 10.17
C VAL A 63 -13.08 0.55 10.18
N LEU A 64 -12.61 1.29 11.18
CA LEU A 64 -11.18 1.62 11.32
C LEU A 64 -10.31 0.37 11.54
N THR A 65 -10.79 -0.61 12.31
CA THR A 65 -10.10 -1.89 12.49
C THR A 65 -9.99 -2.64 11.17
N ILE A 66 -11.08 -2.77 10.41
CA ILE A 66 -11.08 -3.46 9.10
C ILE A 66 -10.10 -2.79 8.13
N ILE A 67 -10.13 -1.45 8.04
CA ILE A 67 -9.21 -0.69 7.19
C ILE A 67 -7.76 -0.90 7.63
N GLY A 68 -7.50 -0.82 8.94
CA GLY A 68 -6.16 -1.04 9.50
C GLY A 68 -5.62 -2.44 9.23
N ASP A 69 -6.47 -3.47 9.40
CA ASP A 69 -6.11 -4.86 9.15
C ASP A 69 -5.84 -5.11 7.67
N LEU A 70 -6.69 -4.57 6.77
CA LEU A 70 -6.49 -4.65 5.32
C LEU A 70 -5.20 -3.96 4.88
N HIS A 71 -4.93 -2.77 5.39
CA HIS A 71 -3.70 -2.03 5.11
C HIS A 71 -2.48 -2.80 5.60
N ASN A 72 -2.51 -3.31 6.83
CA ASN A 72 -1.42 -4.12 7.39
C ASN A 72 -1.18 -5.40 6.59
N PHE A 73 -2.25 -6.10 6.21
CA PHE A 73 -2.16 -7.27 5.35
C PHE A 73 -1.48 -6.91 4.02
N THR A 74 -1.97 -5.88 3.33
CA THR A 74 -1.44 -5.45 2.04
C THR A 74 0.02 -5.02 2.14
N TYR A 75 0.36 -4.23 3.16
CA TYR A 75 1.73 -3.83 3.42
C TYR A 75 2.63 -5.04 3.62
N ASN A 76 2.22 -6.01 4.43
CA ASN A 76 3.01 -7.21 4.70
C ASN A 76 3.21 -8.05 3.44
N GLU A 77 2.16 -8.25 2.64
CA GLU A 77 2.24 -8.98 1.37
C GLU A 77 3.20 -8.30 0.40
N ILE A 78 3.05 -6.99 0.17
CA ILE A 78 3.92 -6.24 -0.74
C ILE A 78 5.36 -6.21 -0.22
N MET A 79 5.56 -5.98 1.08
CA MET A 79 6.88 -5.90 1.67
C MET A 79 7.62 -7.23 1.58
N ASN A 80 6.96 -8.34 1.90
CA ASN A 80 7.59 -9.66 1.96
C ASN A 80 7.73 -10.33 0.60
N ASN A 81 6.73 -10.20 -0.28
CA ASN A 81 6.69 -10.94 -1.54
C ASN A 81 7.23 -10.13 -2.73
N ILE A 82 7.32 -8.80 -2.62
CA ILE A 82 7.77 -7.94 -3.72
C ILE A 82 8.99 -7.11 -3.31
N TRP A 83 8.88 -6.30 -2.26
CA TRP A 83 9.90 -5.31 -1.94
C TRP A 83 11.21 -5.93 -1.47
N LYS A 84 11.17 -6.85 -0.50
CA LYS A 84 12.36 -7.54 0.03
C LYS A 84 13.07 -8.37 -1.06
N PRO A 85 12.39 -9.25 -1.83
CA PRO A 85 13.02 -9.99 -2.91
C PRO A 85 13.68 -9.09 -3.95
N ARG A 86 13.01 -8.01 -4.36
CA ARG A 86 13.60 -7.01 -5.26
C ARG A 86 14.88 -6.39 -4.67
N CYS A 87 14.88 -6.03 -3.39
CA CYS A 87 16.06 -5.48 -2.72
C CYS A 87 17.23 -6.48 -2.71
N GLU A 88 16.95 -7.75 -2.45
CA GLU A 88 17.96 -8.83 -2.46
C GLU A 88 18.57 -9.00 -3.85
N LEU A 89 17.74 -9.03 -4.90
CA LEU A 89 18.19 -9.09 -6.30
C LEU A 89 19.06 -7.88 -6.66
N GLN A 90 18.65 -6.68 -6.24
CA GLN A 90 19.43 -5.46 -6.47
C GLN A 90 20.81 -5.53 -5.79
N VAL A 91 20.86 -6.00 -4.54
CA VAL A 91 22.12 -6.16 -3.81
C VAL A 91 23.02 -7.20 -4.48
N ALA A 92 22.48 -8.31 -4.96
CA ALA A 92 23.24 -9.33 -5.67
C ALA A 92 23.80 -8.80 -7.00
N PHE A 93 22.99 -8.08 -7.77
CA PHE A 93 23.39 -7.43 -9.02
C PHE A 93 24.54 -6.44 -8.81
N GLU A 94 24.40 -5.56 -7.81
CA GLU A 94 25.43 -4.56 -7.48
C GLU A 94 26.74 -5.19 -7.03
N LYS A 95 26.68 -6.28 -6.25
CA LYS A 95 27.87 -7.07 -5.89
C LYS A 95 28.56 -7.62 -7.13
N GLY A 96 27.81 -8.14 -8.10
CA GLY A 96 28.34 -8.61 -9.39
C GLY A 96 29.07 -7.51 -10.17
N LEU A 97 28.60 -6.26 -10.08
CA LEU A 97 29.23 -5.09 -10.69
C LEU A 97 30.31 -4.42 -9.82
N SER A 98 30.68 -5.03 -8.68
CA SER A 98 31.59 -4.42 -7.70
C SER A 98 31.15 -3.01 -7.25
N VAL A 99 29.83 -2.73 -7.27
CA VAL A 99 29.23 -1.49 -6.78
C VAL A 99 29.09 -1.60 -5.27
N THR A 100 29.91 -0.84 -4.54
CA THR A 100 29.91 -0.82 -3.08
C THR A 100 29.18 0.39 -2.54
N LYS A 101 28.77 0.33 -1.27
CA LYS A 101 28.19 1.49 -0.56
C LYS A 101 29.09 2.72 -0.64
N LYS A 102 30.41 2.53 -0.53
CA LYS A 102 31.42 3.59 -0.70
C LYS A 102 31.34 4.22 -2.09
N LYS A 103 31.35 3.41 -3.16
CA LYS A 103 31.23 3.92 -4.54
C LYS A 103 29.94 4.71 -4.78
N LYS A 104 28.82 4.27 -4.19
CA LYS A 104 27.55 5.00 -4.25
C LYS A 104 27.66 6.38 -3.58
N LEU A 105 28.21 6.44 -2.37
CA LEU A 105 28.42 7.69 -1.64
C LEU A 105 29.37 8.65 -2.38
N ASP A 106 30.48 8.11 -2.91
CA ASP A 106 31.49 8.88 -3.65
C ASP A 106 30.94 9.45 -4.97
N SER A 107 29.95 8.78 -5.59
CA SER A 107 29.26 9.29 -6.79
C SER A 107 28.25 10.40 -6.46
N HIS A 108 27.57 10.29 -5.31
CA HIS A 108 26.59 11.27 -4.88
C HIS A 108 27.25 12.61 -4.53
N SER A 109 28.40 12.59 -3.84
CA SER A 109 29.15 13.81 -3.52
C SER A 109 29.63 14.55 -4.77
N LYS A 110 30.02 13.82 -5.83
CA LYS A 110 30.39 14.42 -7.13
C LYS A 110 29.21 15.10 -7.83
N ASN A 111 28.00 14.57 -7.70
CA ASN A 111 26.80 15.18 -8.28
C ASN A 111 26.32 16.41 -7.51
N LEU A 112 26.54 16.51 -6.18
CA LEU A 112 26.19 17.71 -5.41
C LEU A 112 26.94 18.97 -5.86
N TYR A 113 28.20 18.83 -6.32
CA TYR A 113 28.94 19.95 -6.89
C TYR A 113 28.38 20.43 -8.24
N ASN A 114 27.59 19.60 -8.93
CA ASN A 114 26.98 19.93 -10.22
C ASN A 114 25.47 20.19 -10.17
N SER A 115 24.79 19.86 -9.06
CA SER A 115 23.33 19.96 -8.91
C SER A 115 22.90 21.05 -7.94
N SER A 116 23.56 22.20 -7.95
CA SER A 116 23.03 23.41 -7.32
C SER A 116 21.76 23.84 -8.06
N PHE A 117 20.64 23.22 -7.70
CA PHE A 117 19.30 23.74 -8.00
C PHE A 117 19.18 25.11 -7.34
N ILE A 118 19.43 26.15 -8.12
CA ILE A 118 19.09 27.53 -7.75
C ILE A 118 17.58 27.64 -7.81
N PHE A 119 16.92 27.59 -6.65
CA PHE A 119 15.56 28.08 -6.53
C PHE A 119 15.58 29.60 -6.64
N THR A 120 15.36 30.12 -7.85
CA THR A 120 14.94 31.52 -8.00
C THR A 120 13.46 31.60 -7.65
N ASN A 121 13.14 32.10 -6.45
CA ASN A 121 11.79 32.53 -6.13
C ASN A 121 11.47 33.78 -6.98
N LYS A 122 10.33 33.76 -7.67
CA LYS A 122 9.78 34.86 -8.44
C LYS A 122 8.42 35.24 -7.86
#